data_AF-A0A371AWW8-F1
#
_entry.id   AF-A0A371AWW8-F1
#
_cell.length_a   1.000
_cell.length_b   1.000
_cell.length_c   1.000
_cell.angle_alpha   90.00
_cell.angle_beta   90.00
_cell.angle_gamma   90.00
#
_symmetry.space_group_name_H-M   'P 1'
#
loop_
_entity.id
_entity.type
_entity.pdbx_description
1 polymer ?
#
loop_
_entity_poly.entity_id
_entity_poly.type
_entity_poly.pdbx_seq_one_letter_code
_entity_poly.pdbx_strand_id
1 'polypeptide(L)'
;MEELIVEGLINVGNLYRFKKVFEKAEKGRNISVGFIGGSITRGALSSSPEKCYAHLVWRWWGSKFPTITVKYINAGIGATTSQFGVARVEKDLLVENPDIVFVEFSVNDEGNEFFQETYEGLIRKIYGYKSKPAIILINNMYYDTGKTAQEFHNSVGKAYQLPIVSIKESLYKEVVKGTFQVRDLTNDMLHPNDLGHYLVAKIICEFLEELVENTDKEWVEMEIPAVITPNRFENSIIINNLSIQAKMKGFKIDLQEQIDMSDVFRKGWYADEKGAYIELEVYGSNVAVQYRKTINKPAPVASVSLDGCEVCELDGNYEEDWGDCLYLQMISTDLERCNHKVRFEIKNVNKENITPFYIVSLIVS
;
A
#
# COMPACT_ATOMS: atom_id res chain seq x y z
N MET A 1 -26.90 -1.93 -13.53
CA MET A 1 -25.52 -2.42 -13.34
C MET A 1 -24.63 -1.95 -14.48
N GLU A 2 -24.99 -2.15 -15.74
CA GLU A 2 -24.23 -1.63 -16.90
C GLU A 2 -23.86 -0.13 -16.80
N GLU A 3 -24.80 0.77 -16.49
CA GLU A 3 -24.50 2.20 -16.30
C GLU A 3 -23.50 2.49 -15.16
N LEU A 4 -23.50 1.67 -14.09
CA LEU A 4 -22.62 1.87 -12.92
C LEU A 4 -21.16 1.63 -13.25
N ILE A 5 -20.91 0.74 -14.21
CA ILE A 5 -19.59 0.26 -14.61
C ILE A 5 -18.92 1.32 -15.47
N VAL A 6 -19.66 1.86 -16.44
CA VAL A 6 -19.18 2.92 -17.33
C VAL A 6 -18.79 4.16 -16.54
N GLU A 7 -19.58 4.55 -15.53
CA GLU A 7 -19.26 5.70 -14.69
C GLU A 7 -18.02 5.47 -13.79
N GLY A 8 -17.74 4.22 -13.44
CA GLY A 8 -16.55 3.84 -12.64
C GLY A 8 -15.25 3.85 -13.44
N LEU A 9 -15.30 3.86 -14.78
CA LEU A 9 -14.13 3.91 -15.63
C LEU A 9 -13.61 5.35 -15.78
N ILE A 10 -12.56 5.68 -15.04
CA ILE A 10 -12.00 7.04 -15.03
C ILE A 10 -10.99 7.27 -16.16
N ASN A 11 -10.24 6.23 -16.52
CA ASN A 11 -9.26 6.27 -17.59
C ASN A 11 -9.06 4.87 -18.16
N VAL A 12 -9.17 4.72 -19.49
CA VAL A 12 -8.79 3.46 -20.17
C VAL A 12 -7.27 3.32 -20.23
N GLY A 13 -6.57 4.44 -20.46
CA GLY A 13 -5.11 4.43 -20.59
C GLY A 13 -4.60 3.70 -21.85
N ASN A 14 -3.31 3.36 -21.83
CA ASN A 14 -2.64 2.58 -22.85
C ASN A 14 -2.72 1.08 -22.51
N LEU A 15 -3.38 0.30 -23.37
CA LEU A 15 -3.65 -1.11 -23.13
C LEU A 15 -2.58 -2.07 -23.68
N TYR A 16 -1.42 -1.56 -24.14
CA TYR A 16 -0.37 -2.41 -24.71
C TYR A 16 0.04 -3.56 -23.78
N ARG A 17 0.32 -3.27 -22.50
CA ARG A 17 0.75 -4.29 -21.53
C ARG A 17 -0.39 -5.28 -21.22
N PHE A 18 -1.64 -4.82 -21.16
CA PHE A 18 -2.81 -5.70 -21.01
C PHE A 18 -2.94 -6.67 -22.17
N LYS A 19 -2.83 -6.16 -23.41
CA LYS A 19 -2.82 -6.99 -24.62
C LYS A 19 -1.74 -8.07 -24.53
N LYS A 20 -0.53 -7.74 -24.04
CA LYS A 20 0.54 -8.74 -23.86
C LYS A 20 0.22 -9.80 -22.82
N VAL A 21 -0.47 -9.46 -21.73
CA VAL A 21 -0.93 -10.43 -20.73
C VAL A 21 -1.98 -11.37 -21.33
N PHE A 22 -2.97 -10.83 -22.05
CA PHE A 22 -3.98 -11.65 -22.72
C PHE A 22 -3.37 -12.55 -23.81
N GLU A 23 -2.54 -12.02 -24.69
CA GLU A 23 -1.79 -12.81 -25.68
C GLU A 23 -0.93 -13.90 -25.04
N LYS A 24 -0.37 -13.66 -23.84
CA LYS A 24 0.38 -14.66 -23.08
C LYS A 24 -0.54 -15.79 -22.61
N ALA A 25 -1.69 -15.44 -22.02
CA ALA A 25 -2.67 -16.38 -21.51
C ALA A 25 -3.33 -17.22 -22.62
N GLU A 26 -3.73 -16.60 -23.73
CA GLU A 26 -4.33 -17.27 -24.90
C GLU A 26 -3.38 -18.28 -25.55
N LYS A 27 -2.06 -18.05 -25.47
CA LYS A 27 -1.02 -18.99 -25.90
C LYS A 27 -0.78 -20.13 -24.92
N GLY A 28 -1.62 -20.29 -23.90
CA GLY A 28 -1.52 -21.34 -22.90
C GLY A 28 -0.37 -21.15 -21.91
N ARG A 29 0.15 -19.94 -21.74
CA ARG A 29 1.24 -19.66 -20.78
C ARG A 29 0.68 -19.13 -19.47
N ASN A 30 1.18 -19.69 -18.37
CA ASN A 30 0.80 -19.27 -17.02
C ASN A 30 1.04 -17.77 -16.79
N ILE A 31 0.14 -17.16 -16.03
CA ILE A 31 0.22 -15.74 -15.66
C ILE A 31 0.20 -15.58 -14.15
N SER A 32 0.59 -14.40 -13.68
CA SER A 32 0.59 -14.02 -12.27
C SER A 32 -0.11 -12.69 -12.05
N VAL A 33 -1.02 -12.67 -11.08
CA VAL A 33 -1.91 -11.55 -10.78
C VAL A 33 -1.60 -11.05 -9.37
N GLY A 34 -1.11 -9.82 -9.32
CA GLY A 34 -0.64 -9.16 -8.12
C GLY A 34 -1.60 -8.08 -7.62
N PHE A 35 -1.74 -7.95 -6.30
CA PHE A 35 -2.50 -6.88 -5.66
C PHE A 35 -1.63 -6.24 -4.58
N ILE A 36 -1.54 -4.91 -4.56
CA ILE A 36 -0.86 -4.16 -3.51
C ILE A 36 -1.75 -3.04 -3.01
N GLY A 37 -1.88 -2.94 -1.69
CA GLY A 37 -2.75 -1.95 -1.07
C GLY A 37 -2.89 -2.10 0.43
N GLY A 38 -3.96 -1.50 0.95
CA GLY A 38 -4.29 -1.47 2.37
C GLY A 38 -5.04 -2.70 2.89
N SER A 39 -5.86 -2.48 3.92
CA SER A 39 -6.67 -3.50 4.59
C SER A 39 -7.76 -4.07 3.68
N ILE A 40 -8.37 -3.26 2.81
CA ILE A 40 -9.37 -3.70 1.84
C ILE A 40 -8.72 -4.68 0.86
N THR A 41 -7.54 -4.35 0.33
CA THR A 41 -6.73 -5.26 -0.50
C THR A 41 -6.39 -6.56 0.21
N ARG A 42 -5.98 -6.50 1.49
CA ARG A 42 -5.72 -7.69 2.32
C ARG A 42 -6.97 -8.57 2.47
N GLY A 43 -8.16 -7.97 2.43
CA GLY A 43 -9.45 -8.65 2.46
C GLY A 43 -10.34 -8.32 3.65
N ALA A 44 -10.00 -7.30 4.44
CA ALA A 44 -10.88 -6.82 5.50
C ALA A 44 -12.18 -6.23 4.91
N LEU A 45 -13.38 -6.55 5.38
CA LEU A 45 -13.78 -7.52 6.40
C LEU A 45 -14.61 -8.65 5.78
N SER A 46 -14.10 -9.25 4.68
CA SER A 46 -14.69 -10.46 4.14
C SER A 46 -14.68 -11.59 5.19
N SER A 47 -15.72 -12.42 5.20
CA SER A 47 -15.86 -13.53 6.15
C SER A 47 -14.89 -14.69 5.88
N SER A 48 -14.24 -14.71 4.72
CA SER A 48 -13.24 -15.68 4.32
C SER A 48 -12.33 -15.07 3.24
N PRO A 49 -11.03 -15.42 3.16
CA PRO A 49 -10.12 -14.89 2.14
C PRO A 49 -10.63 -15.02 0.70
N GLU A 50 -11.40 -16.06 0.39
CA GLU A 50 -11.93 -16.35 -0.95
C GLU A 50 -13.04 -15.38 -1.39
N LYS A 51 -13.56 -14.59 -0.45
CA LYS A 51 -14.63 -13.61 -0.69
C LYS A 51 -14.12 -12.19 -0.77
N CYS A 52 -12.84 -11.93 -0.52
CA CYS A 52 -12.28 -10.60 -0.72
C CYS A 52 -12.20 -10.26 -2.21
N TYR A 53 -12.29 -8.97 -2.56
CA TYR A 53 -12.35 -8.54 -3.94
C TYR A 53 -11.12 -9.01 -4.74
N ALA A 54 -9.92 -8.99 -4.13
CA ALA A 54 -8.69 -9.40 -4.78
C ALA A 54 -8.75 -10.88 -5.22
N HIS A 55 -9.27 -11.76 -4.35
CA HIS A 55 -9.47 -13.17 -4.69
C HIS A 55 -10.53 -13.36 -5.77
N LEU A 56 -11.64 -12.61 -5.71
CA LEU A 56 -12.71 -12.67 -6.69
C LEU A 56 -12.25 -12.20 -8.09
N VAL A 57 -11.44 -11.14 -8.15
CA VAL A 57 -10.82 -10.65 -9.39
C VAL A 57 -9.80 -11.65 -9.93
N TRP A 58 -8.96 -12.24 -9.07
CA TRP A 58 -8.07 -13.33 -9.48
C TRP A 58 -8.84 -14.53 -10.05
N ARG A 59 -9.97 -14.90 -9.43
CA ARG A 59 -10.82 -16.00 -9.89
C ARG A 59 -11.42 -15.71 -11.27
N TRP A 60 -11.73 -14.46 -11.60
CA TRP A 60 -12.16 -14.08 -12.95
C TRP A 60 -11.11 -14.47 -14.00
N TRP A 61 -9.82 -14.21 -13.75
CA TRP A 61 -8.73 -14.62 -14.65
C TRP A 61 -8.67 -16.14 -14.84
N GLY A 62 -8.84 -16.92 -13.75
CA GLY A 62 -8.88 -18.38 -13.81
C GLY A 62 -10.07 -18.90 -14.63
N SER A 63 -11.24 -18.27 -14.50
CA SER A 63 -12.43 -18.61 -15.29
C SER A 63 -12.28 -18.23 -16.77
N LYS A 64 -11.63 -17.09 -17.06
CA LYS A 64 -11.40 -16.61 -18.44
C LYS A 64 -10.39 -17.49 -19.19
N PHE A 65 -9.36 -17.98 -18.48
CA PHE A 65 -8.30 -18.82 -19.04
C PHE A 65 -8.20 -20.17 -18.32
N PRO A 66 -9.17 -21.09 -18.50
CA PRO A 66 -9.25 -22.34 -17.74
C PRO A 66 -8.14 -23.35 -18.06
N THR A 67 -7.34 -23.11 -19.09
CA THR A 67 -6.27 -24.00 -19.55
C THR A 67 -4.89 -23.67 -18.97
N ILE A 68 -4.76 -22.57 -18.22
CA ILE A 68 -3.49 -22.13 -17.62
C ILE A 68 -3.58 -22.07 -16.10
N THR A 69 -2.41 -22.07 -15.45
CA THR A 69 -2.33 -21.66 -14.04
C THR A 69 -2.26 -20.14 -13.94
N VAL A 70 -3.14 -19.57 -13.12
CA VAL A 70 -3.11 -18.16 -12.74
C VAL A 70 -2.61 -18.07 -11.29
N LYS A 71 -1.41 -17.54 -11.07
CA LYS A 71 -0.85 -17.35 -9.72
C LYS A 71 -1.50 -16.14 -9.04
N TYR A 72 -1.95 -16.31 -7.80
CA TYR A 72 -2.49 -15.23 -6.96
C TYR A 72 -1.40 -14.69 -6.04
N ILE A 73 -1.20 -13.37 -6.02
CA ILE A 73 -0.26 -12.69 -5.11
C ILE A 73 -1.00 -11.53 -4.45
N ASN A 74 -1.34 -11.67 -3.17
CA ASN A 74 -1.93 -10.59 -2.39
C ASN A 74 -0.88 -10.00 -1.46
N ALA A 75 -0.47 -8.76 -1.76
CA ALA A 75 0.48 -7.99 -0.98
C ALA A 75 -0.21 -6.87 -0.18
N GLY A 76 -1.45 -7.06 0.27
CA GLY A 76 -2.19 -6.10 1.10
C GLY A 76 -1.72 -6.09 2.56
N ILE A 77 -1.47 -4.90 3.12
CA ILE A 77 -1.15 -4.72 4.55
C ILE A 77 -2.07 -3.64 5.13
N GLY A 78 -2.81 -4.00 6.18
CA GLY A 78 -3.80 -3.12 6.80
C GLY A 78 -3.19 -1.84 7.38
N ALA A 79 -3.93 -0.74 7.28
CA ALA A 79 -3.53 0.57 7.80
C ALA A 79 -2.16 1.08 7.29
N THR A 80 -1.83 0.81 6.02
CA THR A 80 -0.58 1.28 5.41
C THR A 80 -0.83 2.06 4.12
N THR A 81 0.06 3.02 3.83
CA THR A 81 -0.04 3.98 2.73
C THR A 81 0.85 3.60 1.55
N SER A 82 0.72 4.33 0.44
CA SER A 82 1.59 4.18 -0.74
C SER A 82 3.05 4.47 -0.44
N GLN A 83 3.35 5.30 0.57
CA GLN A 83 4.70 5.52 1.08
C GLN A 83 5.36 4.24 1.59
N PHE A 84 4.64 3.40 2.33
CA PHE A 84 5.15 2.09 2.68
C PHE A 84 5.13 1.14 1.48
N GLY A 85 4.10 1.27 0.63
CA GLY A 85 3.98 0.57 -0.63
C GLY A 85 5.24 0.63 -1.48
N VAL A 86 5.75 1.83 -1.79
CA VAL A 86 6.96 2.01 -2.63
C VAL A 86 8.21 1.40 -1.99
N ALA A 87 8.32 1.43 -0.65
CA ALA A 87 9.45 0.86 0.08
C ALA A 87 9.46 -0.68 0.07
N ARG A 88 8.28 -1.32 0.01
CA ARG A 88 8.13 -2.79 0.14
C ARG A 88 7.77 -3.52 -1.15
N VAL A 89 7.24 -2.81 -2.15
CA VAL A 89 6.64 -3.42 -3.36
C VAL A 89 7.59 -4.39 -4.07
N GLU A 90 8.89 -4.12 -4.05
CA GLU A 90 9.85 -5.01 -4.68
C GLU A 90 9.90 -6.39 -4.00
N LYS A 91 10.01 -6.40 -2.68
CA LYS A 91 10.12 -7.62 -1.88
C LYS A 91 8.78 -8.34 -1.76
N ASP A 92 7.70 -7.60 -1.57
CA ASP A 92 6.40 -8.17 -1.24
C ASP A 92 5.60 -8.58 -2.49
N LEU A 93 5.95 -8.05 -3.66
CA LEU A 93 5.18 -8.25 -4.88
C LEU A 93 6.05 -8.50 -6.12
N LEU A 94 6.96 -7.59 -6.45
CA LEU A 94 7.65 -7.63 -7.76
C LEU A 94 8.64 -8.78 -7.89
N VAL A 95 9.20 -9.29 -6.78
CA VAL A 95 10.07 -10.48 -6.77
C VAL A 95 9.39 -11.71 -7.40
N GLU A 96 8.05 -11.78 -7.32
CA GLU A 96 7.24 -12.84 -7.91
C GLU A 96 6.98 -12.64 -9.42
N ASN A 97 7.50 -11.55 -10.01
CA ASN A 97 7.36 -11.15 -11.42
C ASN A 97 5.91 -11.13 -11.91
N PRO A 98 5.02 -10.34 -11.29
CA PRO A 98 3.62 -10.24 -11.70
C PRO A 98 3.51 -9.83 -13.17
N ASP A 99 2.53 -10.39 -13.87
CA ASP A 99 2.14 -9.98 -15.23
C ASP A 99 1.16 -8.80 -15.18
N ILE A 100 0.33 -8.76 -14.15
CA ILE A 100 -0.62 -7.68 -13.86
C ILE A 100 -0.57 -7.31 -12.38
N VAL A 101 -0.66 -6.01 -12.09
CA VAL A 101 -0.68 -5.46 -10.74
C VAL A 101 -1.88 -4.54 -10.57
N PHE A 102 -2.65 -4.77 -9.51
CA PHE A 102 -3.70 -3.87 -9.03
C PHE A 102 -3.15 -3.06 -7.86
N VAL A 103 -3.27 -1.73 -7.92
CA VAL A 103 -2.77 -0.80 -6.89
C VAL A 103 -3.93 -0.07 -6.24
N GLU A 104 -4.04 -0.15 -4.91
CA GLU A 104 -5.18 0.37 -4.15
C GLU A 104 -4.73 0.98 -2.81
N PHE A 105 -4.67 2.32 -2.75
CA PHE A 105 -4.29 3.05 -1.53
C PHE A 105 -5.17 4.29 -1.28
N SER A 106 -6.23 4.49 -2.07
CA SER A 106 -6.95 5.77 -2.11
C SER A 106 -7.73 6.10 -0.84
N VAL A 107 -7.94 5.14 0.07
CA VAL A 107 -8.53 5.37 1.39
C VAL A 107 -7.48 5.33 2.51
N ASN A 108 -6.25 4.92 2.21
CA ASN A 108 -5.15 4.91 3.17
C ASN A 108 -4.31 6.19 3.08
N ASP A 109 -4.08 6.66 1.86
CA ASP A 109 -3.42 7.93 1.60
C ASP A 109 -4.36 9.09 1.92
N GLU A 110 -3.80 10.18 2.44
CA GLU A 110 -4.51 11.45 2.47
C GLU A 110 -4.50 12.09 1.08
N GLY A 111 -5.54 12.87 0.76
CA GLY A 111 -5.59 13.62 -0.49
C GLY A 111 -4.71 14.86 -0.44
N ASN A 112 -3.39 14.71 -0.61
CA ASN A 112 -2.43 15.80 -0.66
C ASN A 112 -1.22 15.48 -1.58
N GLU A 113 -0.37 16.47 -1.82
CA GLU A 113 0.80 16.38 -2.71
C GLU A 113 1.87 15.39 -2.21
N PHE A 114 2.00 15.22 -0.89
CA PHE A 114 2.93 14.24 -0.32
C PHE A 114 2.56 12.81 -0.72
N PHE A 115 1.27 12.46 -0.61
CA PHE A 115 0.81 11.15 -1.06
C PHE A 115 0.75 11.02 -2.58
N GLN A 116 0.55 12.11 -3.33
CA GLN A 116 0.71 12.10 -4.77
C GLN A 116 2.13 11.68 -5.18
N GLU A 117 3.16 12.21 -4.50
CA GLU A 117 4.56 11.93 -4.79
C GLU A 117 4.97 10.50 -4.41
N THR A 118 4.56 10.03 -3.22
CA THR A 118 4.83 8.64 -2.82
C THR A 118 4.10 7.62 -3.68
N TYR A 119 2.86 7.93 -4.08
CA TYR A 119 2.10 7.12 -5.04
C TYR A 119 2.74 7.12 -6.43
N GLU A 120 3.21 8.27 -6.93
CA GLU A 120 3.97 8.33 -8.18
C GLU A 120 5.22 7.43 -8.11
N GLY A 121 6.01 7.53 -7.03
CA GLY A 121 7.18 6.68 -6.83
C GLY A 121 6.84 5.20 -6.87
N LEU A 122 5.73 4.79 -6.23
CA LEU A 122 5.22 3.42 -6.30
C LEU A 122 4.88 2.99 -7.74
N ILE A 123 4.09 3.81 -8.45
CA ILE A 123 3.68 3.52 -9.82
C ILE A 123 4.88 3.40 -10.76
N ARG A 124 5.84 4.32 -10.66
CA ARG A 124 7.07 4.29 -11.45
C ARG A 124 7.89 3.04 -11.17
N LYS A 125 8.06 2.67 -9.91
CA LYS A 125 8.80 1.47 -9.51
C LYS A 125 8.17 0.19 -10.05
N ILE A 126 6.84 0.08 -10.02
CA ILE A 126 6.11 -1.05 -10.63
C ILE A 126 6.23 -1.02 -12.15
N TYR A 127 6.02 0.15 -12.78
CA TYR A 127 6.02 0.31 -14.23
C TYR A 127 7.38 0.03 -14.85
N GLY A 128 8.45 0.48 -14.19
CA GLY A 128 9.85 0.30 -14.58
C GLY A 128 10.43 -1.07 -14.20
N TYR A 129 9.69 -1.92 -13.49
CA TYR A 129 10.19 -3.24 -13.10
C TYR A 129 10.45 -4.15 -14.30
N LYS A 130 11.42 -5.05 -14.17
CA LYS A 130 11.89 -5.93 -15.27
C LYS A 130 10.81 -6.81 -15.89
N SER A 131 9.79 -7.20 -15.14
CA SER A 131 8.67 -8.01 -15.67
C SER A 131 7.68 -7.18 -16.52
N LYS A 132 7.80 -5.86 -16.50
CA LYS A 132 6.93 -4.91 -17.21
C LYS A 132 5.43 -5.22 -17.00
N PRO A 133 4.95 -5.28 -15.74
CA PRO A 133 3.57 -5.63 -15.46
C PRO A 133 2.59 -4.63 -16.09
N ALA A 134 1.43 -5.12 -16.49
CA ALA A 134 0.25 -4.29 -16.68
C ALA A 134 -0.22 -3.73 -15.32
N ILE A 135 -0.73 -2.51 -15.26
CA ILE A 135 -1.12 -1.86 -13.99
C ILE A 135 -2.56 -1.37 -14.08
N ILE A 136 -3.38 -1.67 -13.08
CA ILE A 136 -4.72 -1.07 -12.86
C ILE A 136 -4.73 -0.36 -11.53
N LEU A 137 -5.20 0.89 -11.52
CA LEU A 137 -5.43 1.65 -10.30
C LEU A 137 -6.88 1.48 -9.84
N ILE A 138 -7.07 1.23 -8.55
CA ILE A 138 -8.39 1.11 -7.92
C ILE A 138 -8.55 2.23 -6.90
N ASN A 139 -9.64 2.97 -7.00
CA ASN A 139 -10.02 3.99 -6.02
C ASN A 139 -11.24 3.54 -5.21
N ASN A 140 -11.02 3.18 -3.95
CA ASN A 140 -12.06 3.08 -2.93
C ASN A 140 -12.38 4.44 -2.29
N MET A 141 -13.40 4.43 -1.43
CA MET A 141 -13.88 5.57 -0.65
C MET A 141 -14.37 5.10 0.72
N TYR A 142 -14.40 6.05 1.67
CA TYR A 142 -15.20 5.92 2.88
C TYR A 142 -16.69 6.08 2.54
N TYR A 143 -17.54 5.18 3.03
CA TYR A 143 -18.97 5.15 2.73
C TYR A 143 -19.78 6.22 3.46
N ASP A 144 -19.29 6.74 4.59
CA ASP A 144 -19.95 7.79 5.36
C ASP A 144 -19.71 9.21 4.78
N THR A 145 -18.49 9.46 4.31
CA THR A 145 -18.01 10.79 3.93
C THR A 145 -17.71 10.92 2.45
N GLY A 146 -17.56 9.81 1.72
CA GLY A 146 -17.06 9.81 0.35
C GLY A 146 -15.59 10.22 0.23
N LYS A 147 -14.85 10.28 1.35
CA LYS A 147 -13.43 10.65 1.40
C LYS A 147 -12.59 9.63 0.64
N THR A 148 -11.64 10.13 -0.15
CA THR A 148 -10.67 9.36 -0.93
C THR A 148 -9.58 10.28 -1.46
N ALA A 149 -8.38 9.76 -1.68
CA ALA A 149 -7.26 10.41 -2.36
C ALA A 149 -7.34 10.27 -3.90
N GLN A 150 -8.48 9.81 -4.44
CA GLN A 150 -8.62 9.50 -5.88
C GLN A 150 -8.19 10.66 -6.79
N GLU A 151 -8.37 11.92 -6.39
CA GLU A 151 -7.98 13.07 -7.24
C GLU A 151 -6.48 13.04 -7.54
N PHE A 152 -5.65 12.89 -6.50
CA PHE A 152 -4.19 12.82 -6.61
C PHE A 152 -3.76 11.52 -7.29
N HIS A 153 -4.34 10.37 -6.93
CA HIS A 153 -4.02 9.09 -7.56
C HIS A 153 -4.40 9.06 -9.06
N ASN A 154 -5.52 9.68 -9.42
CA ASN A 154 -5.96 9.80 -10.81
C ASN A 154 -5.05 10.70 -11.64
N SER A 155 -4.49 11.76 -11.04
CA SER A 155 -3.54 12.62 -11.72
C SER A 155 -2.28 11.84 -12.14
N VAL A 156 -1.76 10.98 -11.25
CA VAL A 156 -0.67 10.06 -11.54
C VAL A 156 -1.12 9.07 -12.62
N GLY A 157 -2.20 8.32 -12.40
CA GLY A 157 -2.66 7.32 -13.37
C GLY A 157 -2.86 7.87 -14.79
N LYS A 158 -3.40 9.08 -14.93
CA LYS A 158 -3.54 9.75 -16.23
C LYS A 158 -2.20 10.12 -16.85
N ALA A 159 -1.26 10.66 -16.07
CA ALA A 159 0.10 10.97 -16.55
C ALA A 159 0.85 9.72 -17.05
N TYR A 160 0.64 8.57 -16.40
CA TYR A 160 1.21 7.29 -16.79
C TYR A 160 0.37 6.50 -17.80
N GLN A 161 -0.74 7.09 -18.29
CA GLN A 161 -1.72 6.45 -19.17
C GLN A 161 -2.14 5.06 -18.67
N LEU A 162 -2.46 4.94 -17.39
CA LEU A 162 -2.88 3.68 -16.77
C LEU A 162 -4.40 3.57 -16.71
N PRO A 163 -4.96 2.36 -16.87
CA PRO A 163 -6.31 2.03 -16.44
C PRO A 163 -6.64 2.47 -15.01
N ILE A 164 -7.81 3.07 -14.82
CA ILE A 164 -8.29 3.52 -13.51
C ILE A 164 -9.77 3.15 -13.33
N VAL A 165 -10.05 2.41 -12.26
CA VAL A 165 -11.40 2.06 -11.82
C VAL A 165 -11.70 2.76 -10.50
N SER A 166 -12.82 3.50 -10.45
CA SER A 166 -13.29 4.16 -9.24
C SER A 166 -14.57 3.53 -8.70
N ILE A 167 -14.46 2.97 -7.50
CA ILE A 167 -15.61 2.49 -6.72
C ILE A 167 -16.44 3.68 -6.22
N LYS A 168 -15.81 4.85 -6.03
CA LYS A 168 -16.49 6.10 -5.70
C LYS A 168 -17.38 6.60 -6.84
N GLU A 169 -16.89 6.59 -8.07
CA GLU A 169 -17.69 7.06 -9.20
C GLU A 169 -18.72 6.03 -9.70
N SER A 170 -18.75 4.83 -9.09
CA SER A 170 -19.69 3.75 -9.40
C SER A 170 -20.58 3.40 -8.19
N LEU A 171 -20.16 2.42 -7.36
CA LEU A 171 -20.96 1.89 -6.25
C LEU A 171 -21.39 2.96 -5.24
N TYR A 172 -20.51 3.92 -4.92
CA TYR A 172 -20.85 4.97 -3.94
C TYR A 172 -22.00 5.88 -4.42
N LYS A 173 -22.09 6.19 -5.72
CA LYS A 173 -23.21 6.99 -6.23
C LYS A 173 -24.55 6.30 -6.02
N GLU A 174 -24.59 4.97 -6.12
CA GLU A 174 -25.81 4.19 -5.85
C GLU A 174 -26.14 4.11 -4.36
N VAL A 175 -25.13 4.15 -3.50
CA VAL A 175 -25.32 4.34 -2.07
C VAL A 175 -25.95 5.71 -1.80
N VAL A 176 -25.43 6.79 -2.41
CA VAL A 176 -25.96 8.16 -2.25
C VAL A 176 -27.38 8.29 -2.78
N LYS A 177 -27.72 7.59 -3.88
CA LYS A 177 -29.08 7.53 -4.43
C LYS A 177 -30.05 6.69 -3.58
N GLY A 178 -29.53 5.90 -2.63
CA GLY A 178 -30.32 5.01 -1.78
C GLY A 178 -30.65 3.64 -2.40
N THR A 179 -30.11 3.34 -3.59
CA THR A 179 -30.25 2.04 -4.27
C THR A 179 -29.63 0.92 -3.43
N PHE A 180 -28.46 1.18 -2.83
CA PHE A 180 -27.84 0.28 -1.85
C PHE A 180 -27.80 0.95 -0.48
N GLN A 181 -28.16 0.21 0.56
CA GLN A 181 -28.02 0.68 1.93
C GLN A 181 -26.58 0.44 2.40
N VAL A 182 -25.92 1.45 2.97
CA VAL A 182 -24.52 1.35 3.43
C VAL A 182 -24.31 0.13 4.35
N ARG A 183 -25.26 -0.10 5.27
CA ARG A 183 -25.25 -1.21 6.23
C ARG A 183 -25.19 -2.60 5.58
N ASP A 184 -25.61 -2.73 4.33
CA ASP A 184 -25.58 -3.99 3.60
C ASP A 184 -24.19 -4.24 2.98
N LEU A 185 -23.36 -3.20 2.87
CA LEU A 185 -22.06 -3.24 2.18
C LEU A 185 -20.87 -3.20 3.13
N THR A 186 -21.00 -2.56 4.29
CA THR A 186 -19.92 -2.37 5.27
C THR A 186 -20.48 -2.30 6.69
N ASN A 187 -19.68 -2.72 7.66
CA ASN A 187 -20.03 -2.67 9.09
C ASN A 187 -19.44 -1.44 9.81
N ASP A 188 -18.47 -0.77 9.20
CA ASP A 188 -17.65 0.28 9.84
C ASP A 188 -17.44 1.51 8.95
N MET A 189 -18.25 1.64 7.90
CA MET A 189 -18.20 2.74 6.92
C MET A 189 -16.92 2.78 6.06
N LEU A 190 -16.02 1.79 6.15
CA LEU A 190 -14.79 1.73 5.36
C LEU A 190 -14.60 0.36 4.71
N HIS A 191 -14.54 -0.69 5.51
CA HIS A 191 -14.19 -2.03 5.06
C HIS A 191 -15.42 -2.73 4.48
N PRO A 192 -15.39 -3.17 3.22
CA PRO A 192 -16.49 -3.93 2.64
C PRO A 192 -16.67 -5.27 3.38
N ASN A 193 -17.92 -5.69 3.55
CA ASN A 193 -18.28 -7.05 3.93
C ASN A 193 -18.30 -7.95 2.67
N ASP A 194 -18.80 -9.19 2.77
CA ASP A 194 -18.89 -10.11 1.63
C ASP A 194 -19.61 -9.51 0.40
N LEU A 195 -20.76 -8.84 0.60
CA LEU A 195 -21.51 -8.22 -0.49
C LEU A 195 -20.76 -7.03 -1.07
N GLY A 196 -20.19 -6.18 -0.21
CA GLY A 196 -19.37 -5.04 -0.65
C GLY A 196 -18.16 -5.48 -1.47
N HIS A 197 -17.41 -6.49 -1.01
CA HIS A 197 -16.28 -7.07 -1.75
C HIS A 197 -16.72 -7.67 -3.09
N TYR A 198 -17.87 -8.35 -3.12
CA TYR A 198 -18.43 -8.88 -4.36
C TYR A 198 -18.76 -7.77 -5.37
N LEU A 199 -19.37 -6.66 -4.93
CA LEU A 199 -19.70 -5.54 -5.81
C LEU A 199 -18.45 -4.81 -6.31
N VAL A 200 -17.45 -4.59 -5.44
CA VAL A 200 -16.15 -4.04 -5.83
C VAL A 200 -15.49 -4.93 -6.89
N ALA A 201 -15.41 -6.24 -6.65
CA ALA A 201 -14.84 -7.19 -7.60
C ALA A 201 -15.61 -7.20 -8.92
N LYS A 202 -16.94 -7.14 -8.85
CA LYS A 202 -17.80 -7.14 -10.04
C LYS A 202 -17.50 -5.96 -10.96
N ILE A 203 -17.43 -4.74 -10.40
CA ILE A 203 -17.08 -3.53 -11.15
C ILE A 203 -15.70 -3.67 -11.81
N ILE A 204 -14.71 -4.19 -11.08
CA ILE A 204 -13.35 -4.43 -11.61
C ILE A 204 -13.38 -5.48 -12.73
N CYS A 205 -14.12 -6.58 -12.56
CA CYS A 205 -14.21 -7.64 -13.56
C CYS A 205 -14.91 -7.17 -14.83
N GLU A 206 -15.97 -6.37 -14.71
CA GLU A 206 -16.68 -5.80 -15.85
C GLU A 206 -15.77 -4.84 -16.62
N PHE A 207 -14.95 -4.05 -15.92
CA PHE A 207 -13.91 -3.26 -16.56
C PHE A 207 -12.87 -4.13 -17.29
N LEU A 208 -12.45 -5.26 -16.71
CA LEU A 208 -11.55 -6.19 -17.39
C LEU A 208 -12.16 -6.76 -18.68
N GLU A 209 -13.46 -7.03 -18.72
CA GLU A 209 -14.15 -7.43 -19.97
C GLU A 209 -14.11 -6.29 -21.01
N GLU A 210 -14.35 -5.04 -20.61
CA GLU A 210 -14.23 -3.89 -21.53
C GLU A 210 -12.80 -3.74 -22.07
N LEU A 211 -11.79 -3.99 -21.24
CA LEU A 211 -10.39 -3.98 -21.69
C LEU A 211 -10.13 -5.07 -22.74
N VAL A 212 -10.66 -6.28 -22.53
CA VAL A 212 -10.54 -7.38 -23.51
C VAL A 212 -11.09 -6.95 -24.86
N GLU A 213 -12.31 -6.39 -24.89
CA GLU A 213 -12.96 -5.92 -26.12
C GLU A 213 -12.19 -4.79 -26.84
N ASN A 214 -11.38 -4.03 -26.11
CA ASN A 214 -10.59 -2.92 -26.65
C ASN A 214 -9.11 -3.28 -26.96
N THR A 215 -8.67 -4.51 -26.70
CA THR A 215 -7.28 -4.93 -26.97
C THR A 215 -6.98 -5.16 -28.45
N ASP A 216 -7.99 -5.25 -29.31
CA ASP A 216 -7.82 -5.40 -30.76
C ASP A 216 -7.25 -4.16 -31.44
N LYS A 217 -7.34 -2.99 -30.79
CA LYS A 217 -6.69 -1.76 -31.26
C LYS A 217 -5.16 -1.91 -31.30
N GLU A 218 -4.51 -1.20 -32.21
CA GLU A 218 -3.06 -1.12 -32.24
C GLU A 218 -2.57 -0.21 -31.11
N TRP A 219 -1.80 -0.79 -30.19
CA TRP A 219 -1.16 -0.09 -29.08
C TRP A 219 0.35 -0.22 -29.21
N VAL A 220 1.07 0.84 -28.87
CA VAL A 220 2.54 0.85 -28.81
C VAL A 220 2.97 0.91 -27.36
N GLU A 221 4.01 0.16 -27.01
CA GLU A 221 4.63 0.26 -25.69
C GLU A 221 5.15 1.68 -25.48
N MET A 222 4.76 2.30 -24.39
CA MET A 222 5.29 3.60 -24.03
C MET A 222 6.59 3.47 -23.25
N GLU A 223 7.50 4.42 -23.47
CA GLU A 223 8.54 4.70 -22.49
C GLU A 223 7.91 5.19 -21.19
N ILE A 224 8.60 4.99 -20.07
CA ILE A 224 8.14 5.51 -18.79
C ILE A 224 8.04 7.04 -18.88
N PRO A 225 6.86 7.65 -18.63
CA PRO A 225 6.70 9.09 -18.71
C PRO A 225 7.61 9.87 -17.76
N ALA A 226 7.78 11.17 -18.03
CA ALA A 226 8.44 12.07 -17.09
C ALA A 226 7.66 12.17 -15.78
N VAL A 227 8.38 12.44 -14.68
CA VAL A 227 7.77 12.63 -13.36
C VAL A 227 6.88 13.87 -13.34
N ILE A 228 5.80 13.83 -12.57
CA ILE A 228 4.88 14.97 -12.36
C ILE A 228 5.00 15.59 -10.96
N THR A 229 5.71 14.93 -10.04
CA THR A 229 6.09 15.41 -8.71
C THR A 229 7.63 15.47 -8.60
N PRO A 230 8.21 15.93 -7.47
CA PRO A 230 9.64 15.81 -7.24
C PRO A 230 10.14 14.35 -7.23
N ASN A 231 9.24 13.39 -7.01
CA ASN A 231 9.48 11.95 -7.10
C ASN A 231 10.68 11.46 -6.23
N ARG A 232 10.76 11.97 -5.01
CA ARG A 232 11.83 11.67 -4.05
C ARG A 232 11.77 10.26 -3.48
N PHE A 233 10.65 9.56 -3.62
CA PHE A 233 10.38 8.27 -2.96
C PHE A 233 10.45 7.06 -3.89
N GLU A 234 10.68 7.20 -5.20
CA GLU A 234 10.75 6.06 -6.14
C GLU A 234 11.74 4.97 -5.68
N ASN A 235 12.85 5.39 -5.08
CA ASN A 235 13.92 4.49 -4.62
C ASN A 235 13.86 4.19 -3.12
N SER A 236 12.71 4.36 -2.47
CA SER A 236 12.56 4.04 -1.05
C SER A 236 12.97 2.59 -0.75
N ILE A 237 13.75 2.40 0.31
CA ILE A 237 14.17 1.11 0.85
C ILE A 237 13.87 1.03 2.35
N ILE A 238 13.65 -0.19 2.83
CA ILE A 238 13.42 -0.50 4.24
C ILE A 238 14.77 -0.84 4.89
N ILE A 239 15.09 -0.16 5.99
CA ILE A 239 16.24 -0.41 6.84
C ILE A 239 15.75 -0.95 8.18
N ASN A 240 16.11 -2.19 8.50
CA ASN A 240 15.69 -2.88 9.72
C ASN A 240 16.85 -3.70 10.32
N ASN A 241 16.58 -4.54 11.32
CA ASN A 241 17.62 -5.26 12.04
C ASN A 241 18.39 -6.29 11.20
N LEU A 242 17.88 -6.63 10.01
CA LEU A 242 18.53 -7.55 9.07
C LEU A 242 19.47 -6.83 8.10
N SER A 243 19.25 -5.54 7.86
CA SER A 243 19.99 -4.77 6.85
C SER A 243 21.12 -3.92 7.43
N ILE A 244 21.10 -3.61 8.72
CA ILE A 244 22.07 -2.70 9.33
C ILE A 244 22.40 -3.07 10.77
N GLN A 245 23.64 -2.81 11.18
CA GLN A 245 24.06 -2.85 12.57
C GLN A 245 23.78 -1.50 13.25
N ALA A 246 23.23 -1.54 14.46
CA ALA A 246 22.91 -0.36 15.22
C ALA A 246 23.81 -0.24 16.45
N LYS A 247 24.22 0.98 16.80
CA LYS A 247 24.83 1.25 18.10
C LYS A 247 23.72 1.53 19.10
N MET A 248 23.56 0.66 20.09
CA MET A 248 22.43 0.72 21.00
C MET A 248 22.81 0.48 22.46
N LYS A 249 22.03 1.05 23.37
CA LYS A 249 22.03 0.77 24.82
C LYS A 249 20.59 0.64 25.27
N GLY A 250 20.22 -0.49 25.88
CA GLY A 250 18.85 -0.74 26.37
C GLY A 250 17.88 -1.25 25.29
N PHE A 251 18.03 -0.84 24.02
CA PHE A 251 17.33 -1.49 22.91
C PHE A 251 17.81 -2.92 22.67
N LYS A 252 16.88 -3.79 22.29
CA LYS A 252 17.10 -5.19 21.93
C LYS A 252 16.65 -5.43 20.50
N ILE A 253 17.35 -6.33 19.81
CA ILE A 253 16.98 -6.81 18.47
C ILE A 253 15.83 -7.80 18.63
N ASP A 254 14.78 -7.66 17.83
CA ASP A 254 13.75 -8.69 17.72
C ASP A 254 14.23 -9.84 16.82
N LEU A 255 14.41 -11.01 17.43
CA LEU A 255 14.85 -12.24 16.76
C LEU A 255 13.69 -13.20 16.49
N GLN A 256 12.45 -12.81 16.79
CA GLN A 256 11.29 -13.65 16.51
C GLN A 256 11.07 -13.80 15.01
N GLU A 257 10.68 -15.01 14.60
CA GLU A 257 10.33 -15.29 13.22
C GLU A 257 9.06 -14.51 12.82
N GLN A 258 9.08 -13.94 11.62
CA GLN A 258 7.90 -13.33 11.03
C GLN A 258 7.09 -14.43 10.34
N ILE A 259 5.90 -14.72 10.88
CA ILE A 259 5.04 -15.81 10.39
C ILE A 259 4.54 -15.51 8.97
N ASP A 260 4.04 -14.29 8.76
CA ASP A 260 3.62 -13.80 7.46
C ASP A 260 3.74 -12.26 7.39
N MET A 261 3.44 -11.67 6.24
CA MET A 261 3.60 -10.23 6.01
C MET A 261 2.70 -9.33 6.87
N SER A 262 1.65 -9.89 7.48
CA SER A 262 0.76 -9.19 8.39
C SER A 262 1.24 -9.19 9.84
N ASP A 263 2.23 -10.02 10.18
CA ASP A 263 2.99 -9.90 11.43
C ASP A 263 4.00 -8.76 11.32
N VAL A 264 3.46 -7.52 11.32
CA VAL A 264 4.17 -6.30 10.96
C VAL A 264 5.18 -5.81 12.02
N PHE A 265 5.02 -6.22 13.28
CA PHE A 265 5.91 -5.83 14.38
C PHE A 265 7.03 -6.86 14.57
N ARG A 266 7.84 -7.01 13.52
CA ARG A 266 8.98 -7.93 13.43
C ARG A 266 10.18 -7.26 12.80
N LYS A 267 11.35 -7.92 12.93
CA LYS A 267 12.61 -7.50 12.29
C LYS A 267 13.09 -6.12 12.73
N GLY A 268 12.55 -5.63 13.85
CA GLY A 268 12.86 -4.33 14.39
C GLY A 268 13.71 -4.39 15.66
N TRP A 269 13.56 -3.33 16.45
CA TRP A 269 14.19 -3.17 17.75
C TRP A 269 13.17 -2.69 18.77
N TYR A 270 13.35 -3.07 20.03
CA TYR A 270 12.44 -2.69 21.09
C TYR A 270 13.15 -2.30 22.38
N ALA A 271 12.53 -1.43 23.17
CA ALA A 271 13.01 -0.99 24.47
C ALA A 271 11.86 -0.60 25.41
N ASP A 272 12.08 -0.75 26.70
CA ASP A 272 11.15 -0.45 27.78
C ASP A 272 11.80 0.36 28.93
N GLU A 273 13.05 0.81 28.76
CA GLU A 273 13.80 1.54 29.78
C GLU A 273 14.01 3.01 29.38
N LYS A 274 13.77 3.94 30.32
CA LYS A 274 14.05 5.36 30.12
C LYS A 274 15.55 5.58 29.87
N GLY A 275 15.89 6.34 28.84
CA GLY A 275 17.26 6.60 28.41
C GLY A 275 17.88 5.48 27.58
N ALA A 276 17.13 4.40 27.29
CA ALA A 276 17.52 3.46 26.25
C ALA A 276 17.58 4.21 24.90
N TYR A 277 18.60 3.91 24.11
CA TYR A 277 18.79 4.52 22.80
C TYR A 277 19.27 3.54 21.74
N ILE A 278 19.01 3.90 20.49
CA ILE A 278 19.54 3.25 19.29
C ILE A 278 19.99 4.33 18.29
N GLU A 279 21.20 4.17 17.75
CA GLU A 279 21.81 5.04 16.73
C GLU A 279 22.04 4.23 15.45
N LEU A 280 21.60 4.77 14.32
CA LEU A 280 21.69 4.18 12.98
C LEU A 280 22.32 5.20 12.03
N GLU A 281 23.14 4.73 11.10
CA GLU A 281 23.70 5.56 10.01
C GLU A 281 23.06 5.14 8.70
N VAL A 282 22.31 6.03 8.06
CA VAL A 282 21.54 5.73 6.85
C VAL A 282 21.91 6.67 5.72
N TYR A 283 21.95 6.15 4.49
CA TYR A 283 22.22 6.96 3.30
C TYR A 283 20.92 7.33 2.59
N GLY A 284 20.73 8.61 2.29
CA GLY A 284 19.54 9.08 1.58
C GLY A 284 19.36 10.59 1.69
N SER A 285 18.27 11.10 1.10
CA SER A 285 17.83 12.50 1.26
C SER A 285 16.50 12.60 2.01
N ASN A 286 15.84 11.47 2.28
CA ASN A 286 14.57 11.41 2.99
C ASN A 286 14.63 10.30 4.02
N VAL A 287 14.13 10.55 5.22
CA VAL A 287 14.13 9.59 6.33
C VAL A 287 12.76 9.57 6.98
N ALA A 288 12.17 8.39 7.05
CA ALA A 288 10.96 8.10 7.81
C ALA A 288 11.21 6.95 8.78
N VAL A 289 10.36 6.81 9.79
CA VAL A 289 10.40 5.72 10.76
C VAL A 289 9.06 5.01 10.81
N GLN A 290 9.09 3.69 10.83
CA GLN A 290 7.96 2.84 11.19
C GLN A 290 8.09 2.41 12.65
N TYR A 291 7.07 2.67 13.46
CA TYR A 291 7.03 2.28 14.87
C TYR A 291 5.61 1.87 15.28
N ARG A 292 5.51 1.17 16.41
CA ARG A 292 4.22 0.75 16.95
C ARG A 292 3.57 1.89 17.72
N LYS A 293 2.35 2.25 17.32
CA LYS A 293 1.38 2.88 18.22
C LYS A 293 0.44 1.81 18.75
N THR A 294 0.24 1.75 20.07
CA THR A 294 -0.55 0.70 20.71
C THR A 294 -1.76 1.27 21.45
N ILE A 295 -2.85 0.49 21.43
CA ILE A 295 -4.04 0.76 22.25
C ILE A 295 -3.84 0.37 23.71
N ASN A 296 -2.82 -0.44 24.00
CA ASN A 296 -2.45 -0.84 25.36
C ASN A 296 -1.69 0.29 26.05
N LYS A 297 -2.44 1.31 26.48
CA LYS A 297 -1.92 2.52 27.13
C LYS A 297 -1.64 2.28 28.62
N PRO A 298 -0.67 3.00 29.21
CA PRO A 298 0.27 3.90 28.54
C PRO A 298 1.32 3.14 27.71
N ALA A 299 1.96 3.82 26.78
CA ALA A 299 3.10 3.34 26.00
C ALA A 299 4.26 4.36 26.07
N PRO A 300 5.53 3.92 25.88
CA PRO A 300 6.67 4.83 25.94
C PRO A 300 6.67 5.86 24.80
N VAL A 301 7.29 7.01 25.06
CA VAL A 301 7.59 8.06 24.08
C VAL A 301 9.10 8.12 23.85
N ALA A 302 9.51 8.21 22.58
CA ALA A 302 10.91 8.37 22.19
C ALA A 302 11.12 9.75 21.53
N SER A 303 12.27 10.39 21.75
CA SER A 303 12.70 11.49 20.88
C SER A 303 13.58 10.99 19.73
N VAL A 304 13.55 11.72 18.63
CA VAL A 304 14.37 11.46 17.43
C VAL A 304 15.33 12.61 17.24
N SER A 305 16.61 12.30 17.07
CA SER A 305 17.62 13.25 16.62
C SER A 305 18.20 12.84 15.27
N LEU A 306 18.34 13.81 14.37
CA LEU A 306 18.98 13.68 13.07
C LEU A 306 20.24 14.54 13.08
N ASP A 307 21.40 13.93 12.81
CA ASP A 307 22.71 14.59 12.77
C ASP A 307 23.05 15.40 14.03
N GLY A 308 22.55 14.93 15.18
CA GLY A 308 22.77 15.54 16.49
C GLY A 308 21.75 16.60 16.90
N CYS A 309 20.79 16.94 16.04
CA CYS A 309 19.69 17.86 16.34
C CYS A 309 18.41 17.07 16.60
N GLU A 310 17.71 17.35 17.70
CA GLU A 310 16.38 16.78 17.96
C GLU A 310 15.35 17.35 16.96
N VAL A 311 14.59 16.48 16.30
CA VAL A 311 13.70 16.87 15.18
C VAL A 311 12.24 16.54 15.43
N CYS A 312 11.93 15.48 16.18
CA CYS A 312 10.55 15.12 16.54
C CYS A 312 10.50 14.15 17.73
N GLU A 313 9.28 13.90 18.20
CA GLU A 313 8.97 12.82 19.14
C GLU A 313 8.09 11.75 18.47
N LEU A 314 8.22 10.53 18.95
CA LEU A 314 7.43 9.35 18.57
C LEU A 314 6.66 8.89 19.80
N ASP A 315 5.36 9.15 19.79
CA ASP A 315 4.48 8.71 20.87
C ASP A 315 3.93 7.32 20.58
N GLY A 316 4.31 6.32 21.37
CA GLY A 316 3.80 4.95 21.24
C GLY A 316 2.32 4.79 21.60
N ASN A 317 1.65 5.81 22.15
CA ASN A 317 0.23 5.75 22.49
C ASN A 317 -0.62 5.96 21.24
N TYR A 318 -1.64 5.12 21.06
CA TYR A 318 -2.56 5.26 19.94
C TYR A 318 -3.91 5.83 20.35
N GLU A 319 -4.33 6.95 19.76
CA GLU A 319 -5.60 7.59 20.12
C GLU A 319 -6.83 6.84 19.62
N GLU A 320 -6.67 6.01 18.60
CA GLU A 320 -7.72 5.13 18.11
C GLU A 320 -7.79 3.84 18.95
N ASP A 321 -8.89 3.09 18.84
CA ASP A 321 -9.16 1.88 19.64
C ASP A 321 -9.31 0.59 18.80
N TRP A 322 -9.18 0.67 17.48
CA TRP A 322 -9.38 -0.46 16.57
C TRP A 322 -8.25 -1.50 16.57
N GLY A 323 -7.08 -1.17 17.13
CA GLY A 323 -5.93 -2.08 17.22
C GLY A 323 -4.57 -1.36 17.18
N ASP A 324 -3.49 -2.12 17.36
CA ASP A 324 -2.13 -1.58 17.19
C ASP A 324 -1.87 -1.17 15.74
N CYS A 325 -1.17 -0.04 15.56
CA CYS A 325 -0.91 0.57 14.26
C CYS A 325 0.58 0.56 13.94
N LEU A 326 0.92 0.08 12.73
CA LEU A 326 2.23 0.27 12.11
C LEU A 326 2.31 1.72 11.64
N TYR A 327 2.61 2.62 12.56
CA TYR A 327 2.62 4.04 12.28
C TYR A 327 3.89 4.42 11.52
N LEU A 328 3.74 5.17 10.44
CA LEU A 328 4.83 5.65 9.60
C LEU A 328 4.88 7.17 9.71
N GLN A 329 5.99 7.70 10.20
CA GLN A 329 6.19 9.14 10.41
C GLN A 329 7.43 9.62 9.66
N MET A 330 7.29 10.71 8.91
CA MET A 330 8.44 11.41 8.34
C MET A 330 9.29 12.02 9.45
N ILE A 331 10.59 11.78 9.39
CA ILE A 331 11.59 12.46 10.22
C ILE A 331 12.09 13.70 9.48
N SER A 332 12.43 13.55 8.20
CA SER A 332 12.86 14.66 7.35
C SER A 332 12.76 14.32 5.85
N THR A 333 12.64 15.36 5.04
CA THR A 333 12.64 15.36 3.57
C THR A 333 13.65 16.38 3.07
N ASP A 334 14.14 16.23 1.84
CA ASP A 334 15.05 17.21 1.18
C ASP A 334 16.37 17.46 1.91
N LEU A 335 16.90 16.43 2.57
CA LEU A 335 18.26 16.46 3.08
C LEU A 335 19.27 16.43 1.93
N GLU A 336 20.48 16.92 2.18
CA GLU A 336 21.61 16.62 1.31
C GLU A 336 21.78 15.10 1.22
N ARG A 337 21.94 14.56 0.01
CA ARG A 337 22.04 13.10 -0.15
C ARG A 337 23.39 12.59 0.33
N CYS A 338 23.46 12.20 1.60
CA CYS A 338 24.67 11.68 2.24
C CYS A 338 24.31 10.68 3.35
N ASN A 339 25.30 10.32 4.18
CA ASN A 339 25.06 9.52 5.38
C ASN A 339 24.53 10.43 6.50
N HIS A 340 23.37 10.07 7.03
CA HIS A 340 22.75 10.72 8.18
C HIS A 340 22.77 9.82 9.40
N LYS A 341 23.04 10.41 10.56
CA LYS A 341 22.95 9.73 11.84
C LYS A 341 21.58 9.97 12.46
N VAL A 342 20.80 8.90 12.60
CA VAL A 342 19.48 8.93 13.25
C VAL A 342 19.60 8.28 14.62
N ARG A 343 19.17 8.99 15.66
CA ARG A 343 19.16 8.51 17.05
C ARG A 343 17.74 8.53 17.59
N PHE A 344 17.31 7.43 18.19
CA PHE A 344 16.07 7.32 18.95
C PHE A 344 16.40 7.13 20.42
N GLU A 345 15.72 7.83 21.32
CA GLU A 345 15.94 7.74 22.77
C GLU A 345 14.64 7.78 23.56
N ILE A 346 14.40 6.78 24.41
CA ILE A 346 13.20 6.69 25.24
C ILE A 346 13.21 7.78 26.32
N LYS A 347 12.25 8.71 26.29
CA LYS A 347 12.16 9.85 27.21
C LYS A 347 11.33 9.56 28.44
N ASN A 348 10.24 8.84 28.28
CA ASN A 348 9.36 8.45 29.38
C ASN A 348 9.03 6.95 29.30
N VAL A 349 8.82 6.38 30.48
CA VAL A 349 8.32 5.02 30.66
C VAL A 349 7.37 5.10 31.83
N ASN A 350 6.14 4.60 31.69
CA ASN A 350 5.26 4.43 32.83
C ASN A 350 5.50 3.03 33.42
N LYS A 351 5.67 2.95 34.75
CA LYS A 351 6.05 1.72 35.48
C LYS A 351 4.98 0.63 35.45
N GLU A 352 3.78 0.95 34.97
CA GLU A 352 2.67 0.00 34.78
C GLU A 352 2.64 -0.64 33.38
N ASN A 353 3.58 -0.28 32.47
CA ASN A 353 3.50 -0.66 31.05
C ASN A 353 4.09 -2.04 30.73
N ILE A 354 3.32 -2.84 29.98
CA ILE A 354 3.68 -4.20 29.52
C ILE A 354 4.11 -4.19 28.04
N THR A 355 3.79 -3.15 27.27
CA THR A 355 4.12 -3.07 25.84
C THR A 355 5.38 -2.22 25.60
N PRO A 356 6.49 -2.82 25.14
CA PRO A 356 7.72 -2.08 24.86
C PRO A 356 7.53 -1.15 23.65
N PHE A 357 8.29 -0.04 23.61
CA PHE A 357 8.43 0.77 22.41
C PHE A 357 9.06 -0.09 21.32
N TYR A 358 8.53 -0.03 20.10
CA TYR A 358 8.97 -0.91 19.01
C TYR A 358 9.20 -0.09 17.75
N ILE A 359 10.44 -0.04 17.29
CA ILE A 359 10.85 0.51 15.99
C ILE A 359 10.91 -0.65 15.01
N VAL A 360 10.05 -0.64 14.00
CA VAL A 360 10.00 -1.70 12.97
C VAL A 360 11.10 -1.48 11.95
N SER A 361 11.22 -0.27 11.43
CA SER A 361 12.18 0.06 10.40
C SER A 361 12.38 1.56 10.27
N LEU A 362 13.44 1.95 9.56
CA LEU A 362 13.52 3.24 8.88
C LEU A 362 13.20 3.02 7.41
N ILE A 363 12.57 4.00 6.78
CA ILE A 363 12.42 4.05 5.32
C ILE A 363 13.23 5.23 4.81
N VAL A 364 14.17 4.95 3.91
CA VAL A 364 15.08 5.95 3.36
C VAL A 364 15.01 5.98 1.84
N SER A 365 15.13 7.16 1.24
CA SER A 365 15.07 7.37 -0.22
C SER A 365 16.18 8.28 -0.71
#